data_AF-A0A961DXK0-F1
#
_entry.id   AF-A0A961DXK0-F1
#
_cell.length_a   1.000
_cell.length_b   1.000
_cell.length_c   1.000
_cell.angle_alpha   90.00
_cell.angle_beta   90.00
_cell.angle_gamma   90.00
#
_symmetry.space_group_name_H-M   'P 1'
#
loop_
_entity.id
_entity.type
_entity.pdbx_description
1 polymer ?
#
loop_
_entity_poly.entity_id
_entity_poly.type
_entity_poly.pdbx_seq_one_letter_code
_entity_poly.pdbx_strand_id
1 'polypeptide(L)' 'PTRERIQSPHDRARYDDTTKCILCACCTTSCPVFWNEGSYFGPAAIVNAHRFIFDSRDEGA' A
#
# COMPACT_ATOMS: atom_id res chain seq x y z
N PRO A 1 -2.50 9.79 20.88
CA PRO A 1 -2.90 11.10 20.32
C PRO A 1 -4.11 11.67 21.07
N THR A 2 -4.15 12.99 21.28
CA THR A 2 -5.25 13.70 21.96
C THR A 2 -6.38 14.14 21.01
N ARG A 3 -6.16 14.02 19.70
CA ARG A 3 -7.12 14.32 18.62
C ARG A 3 -6.80 13.51 17.36
N GLU A 4 -7.76 13.49 16.43
CA GLU A 4 -7.60 12.87 15.11
C GLU A 4 -6.61 13.64 14.22
N ARG A 5 -6.00 12.94 13.27
CA ARG A 5 -5.17 13.53 12.20
C ARG A 5 -6.08 13.89 11.02
N ILE A 6 -6.22 15.18 10.75
CA ILE A 6 -7.10 15.69 9.70
C ILE A 6 -6.54 15.33 8.32
N GLN A 7 -7.43 14.91 7.41
CA GLN A 7 -7.10 14.59 6.02
C GLN A 7 -8.27 14.99 5.11
N SER A 8 -7.99 15.56 3.93
CA SER A 8 -9.03 15.93 2.98
C SER A 8 -9.53 14.70 2.18
N PRO A 9 -10.77 14.71 1.64
CA PRO A 9 -11.25 13.64 0.76
C PRO A 9 -10.37 13.46 -0.48
N HIS A 10 -9.81 14.54 -1.02
CA HIS A 10 -8.88 14.49 -2.14
C HIS A 10 -7.60 13.74 -1.79
N ASP A 11 -7.00 14.00 -0.62
CA ASP A 11 -5.79 13.30 -0.18
C ASP A 11 -6.08 11.82 0.10
N ARG A 12 -7.23 11.51 0.71
CA ARG A 12 -7.67 10.14 0.96
C ARG A 12 -7.86 9.35 -0.35
N ALA A 13 -8.44 9.98 -1.37
CA ALA A 13 -8.71 9.35 -2.66
C ALA A 13 -7.42 8.86 -3.36
N ARG A 14 -6.27 9.48 -3.10
CA ARG A 14 -4.98 9.10 -3.71
C ARG A 14 -4.57 7.67 -3.41
N TYR A 15 -5.01 7.09 -2.30
CA TYR A 15 -4.60 5.75 -1.86
C TYR A 15 -5.79 4.87 -1.43
N ASP A 16 -7.02 5.27 -1.77
CA ASP A 16 -8.24 4.54 -1.39
C ASP A 16 -8.24 3.09 -1.88
N ASP A 17 -7.91 2.86 -3.14
CA ASP A 17 -7.89 1.50 -3.68
C ASP A 17 -6.80 0.64 -3.05
N THR A 18 -5.62 1.20 -2.80
CA THR A 18 -4.51 0.45 -2.21
C THR A 18 -4.75 0.05 -0.75
N THR A 19 -5.69 0.71 -0.06
CA THR A 19 -6.15 0.26 1.27
C THR A 19 -7.06 -0.97 1.25
N LYS A 20 -7.58 -1.36 0.09
CA LYS A 20 -8.56 -2.45 -0.06
C LYS A 20 -7.90 -3.82 -0.22
N CYS A 21 -6.57 -3.91 -0.20
CA CYS A 21 -5.86 -5.19 -0.23
C CYS A 21 -6.23 -6.04 0.99
N ILE A 22 -6.78 -7.23 0.76
CA ILE A 22 -7.18 -8.18 1.83
C ILE A 22 -6.11 -9.23 2.14
N LEU A 23 -4.89 -9.05 1.63
CA LEU A 23 -3.77 -9.98 1.81
C LEU A 23 -4.07 -11.43 1.35
N CYS A 24 -4.88 -11.62 0.31
CA CYS A 24 -5.21 -12.95 -0.21
C CYS A 24 -4.04 -13.66 -0.94
N ALA A 25 -2.92 -12.97 -1.15
CA ALA A 25 -1.74 -13.45 -1.87
C ALA A 25 -1.93 -13.81 -3.36
N CYS A 26 -3.14 -13.71 -3.93
CA CYS A 26 -3.38 -14.07 -5.34
C CYS A 26 -2.49 -13.30 -6.31
N CYS A 27 -2.26 -12.00 -6.08
CA CYS A 27 -1.38 -11.20 -6.93
C CYS A 27 0.07 -11.69 -6.88
N THR A 28 0.57 -12.00 -5.68
CA THR A 28 1.92 -12.55 -5.47
C THR A 28 2.08 -13.88 -6.19
N THR A 29 1.12 -14.81 -6.01
CA THR A 29 1.17 -16.12 -6.67
C THR A 29 1.03 -16.02 -8.19
N SER A 30 0.23 -15.07 -8.68
CA SER A 30 0.00 -14.88 -10.12
C SER A 30 1.20 -14.27 -10.87
N CYS A 31 2.15 -13.63 -10.17
CA CYS A 31 3.21 -12.84 -10.80
C CYS A 31 4.47 -13.69 -11.08
N PRO A 32 4.84 -13.94 -12.35
CA PRO A 32 6.01 -14.74 -12.69
C PRO A 32 7.34 -14.18 -12.14
N VAL A 33 7.44 -12.86 -12.05
CA VAL A 33 8.65 -12.16 -11.57
C VAL A 33 8.94 -12.51 -10.12
N PHE A 34 7.91 -12.65 -9.28
CA PHE A 34 8.08 -13.01 -7.88
C PHE A 34 8.70 -14.40 -7.68
N TRP A 35 8.51 -15.30 -8.64
CA TRP A 35 9.11 -16.63 -8.60
C TRP A 35 10.56 -16.66 -9.10
N ASN A 36 10.90 -15.76 -10.01
CA ASN A 36 12.17 -15.80 -10.74
C ASN A 36 13.21 -14.80 -10.18
N GLU A 37 12.76 -13.76 -9.47
CA GLU A 37 13.62 -12.70 -8.97
C GLU A 37 13.51 -12.61 -7.44
N GLY A 38 14.50 -13.14 -6.74
CA GLY A 38 14.51 -13.19 -5.27
C GLY A 38 14.56 -11.82 -4.58
N SER A 39 14.90 -10.76 -5.33
CA SER A 39 14.89 -9.37 -4.84
C SER A 39 13.56 -8.64 -5.06
N TYR A 40 12.62 -9.20 -5.83
CA TYR A 40 11.34 -8.56 -6.08
C TYR A 40 10.40 -8.71 -4.87
N PHE A 41 10.07 -7.60 -4.22
CA PHE A 41 9.21 -7.56 -3.03
C PHE A 41 7.78 -8.08 -3.25
N GLY A 42 7.33 -8.14 -4.50
CA GLY A 42 5.99 -8.61 -4.85
C GLY A 42 4.93 -7.51 -4.92
N PRO A 43 3.83 -7.74 -5.67
CA PRO A 43 2.81 -6.74 -5.91
C PRO A 43 2.07 -6.31 -4.62
N ALA A 44 1.82 -7.25 -3.70
CA ALA A 44 1.17 -6.92 -2.43
C ALA A 44 1.98 -5.94 -1.58
N ALA A 45 3.31 -6.11 -1.52
CA ALA A 45 4.19 -5.23 -0.77
C ALA A 45 4.22 -3.81 -1.38
N ILE A 46 4.25 -3.72 -2.72
CA ILE A 46 4.24 -2.44 -3.44
C ILE A 46 2.90 -1.70 -3.23
N VAL A 47 1.76 -2.39 -3.30
CA VAL A 47 0.44 -1.80 -3.00
C VAL A 47 0.38 -1.29 -1.56
N ASN A 48 0.93 -2.04 -0.61
CA ASN A 48 0.98 -1.60 0.78
C ASN A 48 1.91 -0.39 0.97
N ALA A 49 3.06 -0.34 0.29
CA ALA A 49 3.95 0.82 0.32
C ALA A 49 3.27 2.07 -0.27
N HIS A 50 2.59 1.92 -1.42
CA HIS A 50 1.80 3.00 -2.03
C HIS A 50 0.80 3.61 -1.04
N ARG A 51 0.09 2.78 -0.27
CA ARG A 51 -0.82 3.25 0.77
C ARG A 51 -0.16 4.26 1.69
N PHE A 52 1.01 3.96 2.23
CA PHE A 52 1.69 4.82 3.21
C PHE A 52 2.38 6.02 2.55
N ILE A 53 3.03 5.82 1.41
CA ILE A 53 3.71 6.89 0.66
C ILE A 53 2.75 8.05 0.32
N PHE A 54 1.49 7.72 0.01
CA PHE A 54 0.50 8.72 -0.39
C PHE A 54 -0.47 9.12 0.73
N ASP A 55 -0.34 8.56 1.93
CA ASP A 55 -1.13 9.01 3.08
C ASP A 55 -0.53 10.32 3.61
N SER A 56 -1.27 11.42 3.49
CA SER A 56 -0.84 12.74 4.01
C SER A 56 -0.61 12.78 5.53
N ARG A 57 -0.99 11.70 6.23
CA ARG A 57 -0.78 11.51 7.66
C ARG A 57 0.44 10.64 7.95
N ASP A 58 1.15 10.14 6.96
CA ASP A 58 2.42 9.46 7.20
C ASP A 58 3.54 10.51 7.18
N GLU A 59 4.42 10.47 8.18
CA GLU A 59 5.56 11.41 8.31
C GLU A 59 6.91 10.70 8.10
N GLY A 60 6.90 9.44 7.67
CA GLY A 60 8.06 8.56 7.76
C GLY A 60 8.34 8.16 9.21
N ALA A 61 8.73 6.91 9.42
CA ALA A 61 9.22 6.43 10.72
C ALA A 61 10.74 6.59 10.81
#